data_AF-A0A4U7DW75-F1
#
_entry.id   AF-A0A4U7DW75-F1
#
_cell.length_a   1.000
_cell.length_b   1.000
_cell.length_c   1.000
_cell.angle_alpha   90.00
_cell.angle_beta   90.00
_cell.angle_gamma   90.00
#
_symmetry.space_group_name_H-M   'P 1'
#
loop_
_entity.id
_entity.type
_entity.pdbx_description
1 polymer ?
#
loop_
_entity_poly.entity_id
_entity_poly.type
_entity_poly.pdbx_seq_one_letter_code
_entity_poly.pdbx_strand_id
1 'polypeptide(L)'
;MVFIVLGLDALDPDLVDRAEHPNLALAADRSINTIDSLEGEPSTHELWPTIITGLTPPEHGLTLSEDGIAWGNPLLDIGSRIADVVLPDTLQTRIGAWLLTNTTADAFRTPMTYYEENGIGTVFDGREATAIGVPNYVVDPDETDREHELRQQMGELFQRDPDARGGHTSADPLAFYEQCLEMVMIRLARARRGLRSRESELVFAYTSGLDLVGHVAYDQPGLQRAAYDELDELVGDVRSDLGKDDELLLVSDHGLQDGVHTHEAMVAATDERLVADIDSVTDVRGAIEMELDRVDHRPEGRVFEERDDADSEAVREQLEDLGYM
;
A
#
# COMPACT_ATOMS: atom_id res chain seq x y z
N MET A 1 15.41 12.15 -12.85
CA MET A 1 14.54 12.60 -11.74
C MET A 1 13.56 11.48 -11.45
N VAL A 2 13.28 11.15 -10.18
CA VAL A 2 12.31 10.11 -9.81
C VAL A 2 11.16 10.76 -9.06
N PHE A 3 9.93 10.43 -9.42
CA PHE A 3 8.76 10.76 -8.61
C PHE A 3 8.37 9.53 -7.78
N ILE A 4 8.27 9.68 -6.47
CA ILE A 4 7.86 8.60 -5.57
C ILE A 4 6.50 8.91 -4.95
N VAL A 5 5.61 7.93 -5.03
CA VAL A 5 4.30 7.94 -4.38
C VAL A 5 4.30 6.85 -3.31
N LEU A 6 4.01 7.24 -2.07
CA LEU A 6 3.83 6.33 -0.95
C LEU A 6 2.35 6.29 -0.57
N GLY A 7 1.72 5.15 -0.85
CA GLY A 7 0.41 4.79 -0.35
C GLY A 7 0.50 4.33 1.11
N LEU A 8 -0.04 5.13 2.01
CA LEU A 8 -0.08 4.86 3.45
C LEU A 8 -1.54 4.63 3.83
N ASP A 9 -1.94 3.36 3.89
CA ASP A 9 -3.34 3.00 4.18
C ASP A 9 -3.80 3.59 5.52
N ALA A 10 -5.01 4.16 5.53
CA ALA A 10 -5.62 4.78 6.70
C ALA A 10 -4.82 5.93 7.36
N LEU A 11 -3.94 6.63 6.64
CA LEU A 11 -3.32 7.86 7.16
C LEU A 11 -4.40 8.93 7.36
N ASP A 12 -4.69 9.23 8.63
CA ASP A 12 -5.78 10.11 9.02
C ASP A 12 -5.28 11.55 9.25
N PRO A 13 -5.87 12.55 8.59
CA PRO A 13 -5.41 13.93 8.70
C PRO A 13 -5.56 14.53 10.10
N ASP A 14 -6.49 14.05 10.93
CA ASP A 14 -6.66 14.56 12.30
C ASP A 14 -5.60 14.02 13.27
N LEU A 15 -4.92 12.92 12.92
CA LEU A 15 -3.85 12.32 13.71
C LEU A 15 -2.46 12.83 13.32
N VAL A 16 -2.33 13.46 12.15
CA VAL A 16 -1.07 14.08 11.72
C VAL A 16 -0.96 15.51 12.24
N ASP A 17 -0.18 15.69 13.30
CA ASP A 17 0.30 17.02 13.72
C ASP A 17 1.60 17.41 13.00
N ARG A 18 1.65 18.57 12.32
CA ARG A 18 2.83 19.03 11.56
C ARG A 18 4.07 19.31 12.42
N ALA A 19 3.91 19.66 13.69
CA ALA A 19 5.03 19.92 14.59
C ALA A 19 5.62 18.62 15.14
N GLU A 20 4.79 17.60 15.37
CA GLU A 20 5.21 16.26 15.82
C GLU A 20 5.64 15.36 14.64
N HIS A 21 4.96 15.45 13.50
CA HIS A 21 5.14 14.61 12.31
C HIS A 21 5.50 15.42 11.05
N PRO A 22 6.69 16.06 11.01
CA PRO A 22 7.10 16.92 9.89
C PRO A 22 7.35 16.17 8.57
N ASN A 23 7.55 14.85 8.60
CA ASN A 23 7.74 14.03 7.42
C ASN A 23 6.43 13.43 6.89
N LEU A 24 5.40 13.28 7.73
CA LEU A 24 4.04 12.96 7.27
C LEU A 24 3.32 14.20 6.73
N ALA A 25 3.56 15.38 7.29
CA ALA A 25 2.99 16.64 6.79
C ALA A 25 3.75 17.20 5.57
N LEU A 26 5.02 16.81 5.39
CA LEU A 26 5.93 17.31 4.34
C LEU A 26 5.89 18.85 4.21
N ALA A 27 6.03 19.39 3.00
CA ALA A 27 5.97 20.84 2.77
C ALA A 27 4.53 21.35 2.80
N ALA A 28 3.63 20.59 2.18
CA ALA A 28 2.20 20.84 2.14
C ALA A 28 1.43 19.53 2.36
N ASP A 29 0.35 19.61 3.12
CA ASP A 29 -0.57 18.51 3.42
C ASP A 29 -2.01 19.02 3.38
N ARG A 30 -2.94 18.12 3.04
CA ARG A 30 -4.37 18.40 2.96
C ARG A 30 -5.19 17.16 3.31
N SER A 31 -6.29 17.38 4.03
CA SER A 31 -7.44 16.46 4.02
C SER A 31 -8.16 16.58 2.68
N ILE A 32 -8.54 15.45 2.11
CA ILE A 32 -9.25 15.30 0.85
C ILE A 32 -10.45 14.36 1.04
N ASN A 33 -11.41 14.41 0.12
CA ASN A 33 -12.57 13.53 0.18
C ASN A 33 -12.19 12.09 -0.24
N THR A 34 -12.82 11.11 0.40
CA THR A 34 -12.82 9.72 -0.07
C THR A 34 -14.18 9.32 -0.66
N ILE A 35 -14.29 8.08 -1.13
CA ILE A 35 -15.51 7.51 -1.69
C ILE A 35 -15.95 6.33 -0.81
N ASP A 36 -17.21 6.34 -0.42
CA ASP A 36 -17.80 5.18 0.24
C ASP A 36 -17.97 4.04 -0.76
N SER A 37 -17.63 2.83 -0.31
CA SER A 37 -17.90 1.63 -1.09
C SER A 37 -19.40 1.36 -1.21
N LEU A 38 -19.75 0.36 -2.02
CA LEU A 38 -21.14 -0.13 -2.11
C LEU A 38 -21.69 -0.63 -0.76
N GLU A 39 -20.83 -0.99 0.19
CA GLU A 39 -21.21 -1.39 1.56
C GLU A 39 -21.42 -0.19 2.50
N GLY A 40 -21.16 1.04 2.04
CA GLY A 40 -21.43 2.29 2.77
C GLY A 40 -20.27 2.80 3.62
N GLU A 41 -19.10 2.17 3.54
CA GLU A 41 -17.87 2.62 4.19
C GLU A 41 -16.70 2.61 3.18
N PRO A 42 -15.68 3.47 3.33
CA PRO A 42 -14.48 3.43 2.50
C PRO A 42 -13.84 2.04 2.50
N SER A 43 -13.32 1.59 1.36
CA SER A 43 -12.66 0.28 1.26
C SER A 43 -11.40 0.33 0.42
N THR A 44 -10.29 -0.12 1.00
CA THR A 44 -9.02 -0.40 0.33
C THR A 44 -9.20 -1.18 -0.98
N HIS A 45 -10.16 -2.12 -1.04
CA HIS A 45 -10.39 -2.94 -2.24
C HIS A 45 -10.74 -2.10 -3.47
N GLU A 46 -11.56 -1.07 -3.26
CA GLU A 46 -12.10 -0.23 -4.32
C GLU A 46 -11.27 1.05 -4.52
N LEU A 47 -10.72 1.60 -3.43
CA LEU A 47 -10.12 2.92 -3.43
C LEU A 47 -8.70 2.96 -4.03
N TRP A 48 -7.88 1.92 -3.89
CA TRP A 48 -6.57 1.90 -4.55
C TRP A 48 -6.68 1.80 -6.08
N PRO A 49 -7.55 0.96 -6.66
CA PRO A 49 -7.91 1.07 -8.07
C PRO A 49 -8.42 2.45 -8.46
N THR A 50 -9.25 3.09 -7.64
CA THR A 50 -9.69 4.47 -7.86
C THR A 50 -8.51 5.43 -7.94
N ILE A 51 -7.57 5.37 -6.99
CA ILE A 51 -6.38 6.24 -6.95
C ILE A 51 -5.51 6.09 -8.20
N ILE A 52 -5.24 4.86 -8.65
CA ILE A 52 -4.36 4.62 -9.79
C ILE A 52 -5.05 4.83 -11.16
N THR A 53 -6.38 4.84 -11.20
CA THR A 53 -7.16 5.01 -12.45
C THR A 53 -7.87 6.35 -12.56
N GLY A 54 -8.07 7.07 -11.45
CA GLY A 54 -8.92 8.26 -11.37
C GLY A 54 -10.41 8.00 -11.62
N LEU A 55 -10.83 6.72 -11.67
CA LEU A 55 -12.20 6.30 -11.91
C LEU A 55 -12.87 5.91 -10.60
N THR A 56 -14.18 6.01 -10.52
CA THR A 56 -14.95 5.50 -9.37
C THR A 56 -15.09 3.97 -9.40
N PRO A 57 -15.48 3.32 -8.28
CA PRO A 57 -15.64 1.86 -8.24
C PRO A 57 -16.52 1.26 -9.34
N PRO A 58 -17.69 1.83 -9.67
CA PRO A 58 -18.50 1.34 -10.80
C PRO A 58 -17.86 1.52 -12.18
N GLU A 59 -16.96 2.50 -12.33
CA GLU A 59 -16.30 2.82 -13.61
C GLU A 59 -15.10 1.90 -13.87
N HIS A 60 -14.29 1.61 -12.85
CA HIS A 60 -13.19 0.64 -12.98
C HIS A 60 -13.62 -0.82 -12.73
N GLY A 61 -14.82 -1.07 -12.23
CA GLY A 61 -15.44 -2.40 -12.15
C GLY A 61 -14.90 -3.33 -11.06
N LEU A 62 -14.05 -2.83 -10.16
CA LEU A 62 -13.54 -3.56 -9.00
C LEU A 62 -14.33 -3.10 -7.77
N THR A 63 -15.44 -3.79 -7.50
CA THR A 63 -16.39 -3.41 -6.44
C THR A 63 -16.63 -4.56 -5.47
N LEU A 64 -16.87 -4.24 -4.20
CA LEU A 64 -17.49 -5.09 -3.21
C LEU A 64 -18.97 -5.29 -3.60
N SER A 65 -19.33 -6.46 -4.12
CA SER A 65 -20.76 -6.82 -4.27
C SER A 65 -21.28 -7.44 -2.97
N GLU A 66 -22.61 -7.46 -2.76
CA GLU A 66 -23.32 -7.90 -1.51
C GLU A 66 -22.89 -9.28 -0.94
N ASP A 67 -22.09 -10.07 -1.66
CA ASP A 67 -21.53 -11.36 -1.23
C ASP A 67 -20.04 -11.30 -0.86
N GLY A 68 -19.41 -10.11 -0.78
CA GLY A 68 -18.07 -9.86 -0.23
C GLY A 68 -16.90 -10.64 -0.84
N ILE A 69 -17.13 -11.46 -1.87
CA ILE A 69 -16.14 -12.36 -2.45
C ILE A 69 -16.48 -12.59 -3.93
N ALA A 70 -16.07 -11.65 -4.80
CA ALA A 70 -16.05 -11.91 -6.23
C ALA A 70 -14.86 -12.85 -6.55
N TRP A 71 -15.14 -14.16 -6.51
CA TRP A 71 -14.22 -15.23 -6.86
C TRP A 71 -13.78 -15.15 -8.34
N GLY A 72 -12.48 -15.08 -8.59
CA GLY A 72 -11.89 -15.25 -9.93
C GLY A 72 -11.58 -16.69 -10.34
N ASN A 73 -12.10 -17.71 -9.64
CA ASN A 73 -11.77 -19.13 -9.91
C ASN A 73 -13.03 -19.97 -10.23
N PRO A 74 -13.16 -20.52 -11.46
CA PRO A 74 -14.33 -21.29 -11.90
C PRO A 74 -14.69 -22.50 -11.03
N LEU A 75 -13.74 -23.02 -10.25
CA LEU A 75 -13.96 -24.18 -9.37
C LEU A 75 -14.65 -23.80 -8.05
N LEU A 76 -14.52 -22.55 -7.61
CA LEU A 76 -15.09 -22.06 -6.35
C LEU A 76 -16.52 -21.52 -6.53
N ASP A 77 -16.83 -21.03 -7.74
CA ASP A 77 -18.18 -20.67 -8.21
C ASP A 77 -19.18 -21.84 -8.20
N ILE A 78 -18.66 -23.07 -8.32
CA ILE A 78 -19.48 -24.29 -8.24
C ILE A 78 -19.72 -24.67 -6.77
N GLY A 79 -18.79 -24.34 -5.88
CA GLY A 79 -18.89 -24.62 -4.44
C GLY A 79 -19.85 -23.67 -3.71
N SER A 80 -19.81 -22.37 -4.02
CA SER A 80 -20.69 -21.35 -3.42
C SER A 80 -22.17 -21.63 -3.70
N ARG A 81 -22.53 -21.96 -4.95
CA ARG A 81 -23.90 -22.33 -5.35
C ARG A 81 -24.49 -23.53 -4.63
N ILE A 82 -23.64 -24.43 -4.11
CA ILE A 82 -24.07 -25.59 -3.33
C ILE A 82 -24.20 -25.22 -1.85
N ALA A 83 -23.35 -24.32 -1.35
CA ALA A 83 -23.40 -23.81 0.02
C ALA A 83 -24.67 -22.99 0.28
N ASP A 84 -25.13 -22.20 -0.69
CA ASP A 84 -26.36 -21.37 -0.64
C ASP A 84 -27.63 -22.18 -0.38
N VAL A 85 -27.63 -23.47 -0.75
CA VAL A 85 -28.80 -24.34 -0.63
C VAL A 85 -28.81 -25.12 0.69
N VAL A 86 -27.66 -25.26 1.37
CA VAL A 86 -27.46 -26.29 2.39
C VAL A 86 -27.00 -25.74 3.75
N LEU A 87 -26.33 -24.59 3.79
CA LEU A 87 -25.72 -24.06 5.01
C LEU A 87 -26.44 -22.80 5.51
N PRO A 88 -26.74 -22.69 6.82
CA PRO A 88 -27.25 -21.46 7.41
C PRO A 88 -26.25 -20.30 7.26
N ASP A 89 -26.76 -19.08 7.06
CA ASP A 89 -25.98 -17.85 6.82
C ASP A 89 -24.84 -17.65 7.84
N THR A 90 -25.11 -17.87 9.13
CA THR A 90 -24.09 -17.76 10.19
C THR A 90 -22.94 -18.77 10.08
N LEU A 91 -23.19 -19.95 9.51
CA LEU A 91 -22.14 -20.94 9.24
C LEU A 91 -21.37 -20.58 7.97
N GLN A 92 -22.05 -20.02 6.96
CA GLN A 92 -21.42 -19.51 5.75
C GLN A 92 -20.50 -18.31 6.06
N THR A 93 -20.93 -17.35 6.88
CA THR A 93 -20.09 -16.22 7.31
C THR A 93 -18.86 -16.71 8.09
N ARG A 94 -19.01 -17.73 8.94
CA ARG A 94 -17.88 -18.32 9.68
C ARG A 94 -16.94 -19.12 8.79
N ILE A 95 -17.47 -19.83 7.80
CA ILE A 95 -16.67 -20.56 6.81
C ILE A 95 -15.99 -19.57 5.86
N GLY A 96 -16.67 -18.52 5.41
CA GLY A 96 -16.12 -17.43 4.61
C GLY A 96 -15.04 -16.67 5.37
N ALA A 97 -15.26 -16.32 6.63
CA ALA A 97 -14.24 -15.75 7.51
C ALA A 97 -13.06 -16.71 7.71
N TRP A 98 -13.32 -17.99 7.98
CA TRP A 98 -12.26 -19.00 8.11
C TRP A 98 -11.49 -19.22 6.80
N LEU A 99 -12.15 -19.15 5.63
CA LEU A 99 -11.53 -19.26 4.32
C LEU A 99 -10.71 -18.00 3.99
N LEU A 100 -11.21 -16.80 4.26
CA LEU A 100 -10.45 -15.56 4.11
C LEU A 100 -9.22 -15.52 5.05
N THR A 101 -9.33 -16.12 6.25
CA THR A 101 -8.21 -16.24 7.20
C THR A 101 -7.25 -17.39 6.87
N ASN A 102 -7.70 -18.49 6.25
CA ASN A 102 -6.91 -19.71 6.08
C ASN A 102 -6.77 -20.22 4.64
N THR A 103 -7.22 -19.48 3.63
CA THR A 103 -7.03 -19.83 2.22
C THR A 103 -6.36 -18.72 1.43
N THR A 104 -5.64 -19.14 0.39
CA THR A 104 -4.87 -18.32 -0.55
C THR A 104 -5.76 -17.53 -1.53
N ALA A 105 -7.06 -17.40 -1.25
CA ALA A 105 -7.99 -16.61 -2.06
C ALA A 105 -7.81 -15.14 -1.70
N ASP A 106 -6.74 -14.56 -2.23
CA ASP A 106 -6.31 -13.22 -1.88
C ASP A 106 -7.21 -12.18 -2.58
N ALA A 107 -8.08 -11.53 -1.81
CA ALA A 107 -9.11 -10.62 -2.30
C ALA A 107 -8.58 -9.33 -2.94
N PHE A 108 -7.26 -9.10 -2.93
CA PHE A 108 -6.63 -7.87 -3.44
C PHE A 108 -5.61 -8.12 -4.56
N ARG A 109 -5.69 -9.27 -5.25
CA ARG A 109 -4.71 -9.68 -6.29
C ARG A 109 -5.23 -9.62 -7.72
N THR A 110 -5.94 -8.56 -8.08
CA THR A 110 -6.23 -8.32 -9.50
C THR A 110 -4.92 -8.10 -10.27
N PRO A 111 -4.63 -8.88 -11.35
CA PRO A 111 -3.42 -8.71 -12.13
C PRO A 111 -3.45 -7.43 -12.95
N MET A 112 -2.28 -6.84 -13.24
CA MET A 112 -2.21 -5.60 -14.04
C MET A 112 -2.82 -5.75 -15.45
N THR A 113 -2.87 -6.96 -16.00
CA THR A 113 -3.50 -7.21 -17.32
C THR A 113 -5.01 -6.93 -17.32
N TYR A 114 -5.67 -6.97 -16.17
CA TYR A 114 -7.08 -6.60 -16.04
C TYR A 114 -7.37 -5.21 -16.63
N TYR A 115 -6.52 -4.24 -16.32
CA TYR A 115 -6.72 -2.85 -16.75
C TYR A 115 -6.62 -2.73 -18.26
N GLU A 116 -5.59 -3.30 -18.88
CA GLU A 116 -5.44 -3.32 -20.34
C GLU A 116 -6.59 -4.07 -21.04
N GLU A 117 -6.98 -5.24 -20.53
CA GLU A 117 -8.06 -6.06 -21.08
C GLU A 117 -9.43 -5.35 -21.05
N ASN A 118 -9.64 -4.47 -20.08
CA ASN A 118 -10.86 -3.68 -19.93
C ASN A 118 -10.73 -2.26 -20.51
N GLY A 119 -9.59 -1.90 -21.12
CA GLY A 119 -9.37 -0.57 -21.69
C GLY A 119 -9.33 0.54 -20.64
N ILE A 120 -8.94 0.22 -19.41
CA ILE A 120 -8.80 1.13 -18.29
C ILE A 120 -7.35 1.57 -18.21
N GLY A 121 -7.09 2.87 -18.31
CA GLY A 121 -5.75 3.39 -18.16
C GLY A 121 -5.34 3.56 -16.69
N THR A 122 -4.05 3.41 -16.38
CA THR A 122 -3.49 3.59 -15.04
C THR A 122 -2.37 4.64 -15.02
N VAL A 123 -1.99 5.11 -13.82
CA VAL A 123 -0.81 5.98 -13.63
C VAL A 123 0.51 5.39 -14.15
N PHE A 124 0.56 4.07 -14.37
CA PHE A 124 1.76 3.35 -14.82
C PHE A 124 1.90 3.29 -16.34
N ASP A 125 0.85 3.60 -17.09
CA ASP A 125 0.82 3.35 -18.53
C ASP A 125 1.80 4.24 -19.29
N GLY A 126 2.62 3.62 -20.15
CA GLY A 126 3.57 4.33 -21.00
C GLY A 126 4.76 4.93 -20.25
N ARG A 127 5.02 4.50 -19.01
CA ARG A 127 6.09 5.00 -18.16
C ARG A 127 7.00 3.86 -17.69
N GLU A 128 8.26 4.18 -17.43
CA GLU A 128 9.17 3.26 -16.74
C GLU A 128 8.85 3.33 -15.23
N ALA A 129 7.93 2.49 -14.76
CA ALA A 129 7.41 2.56 -13.40
C ALA A 129 7.68 1.30 -12.58
N THR A 130 7.92 1.49 -11.28
CA THR A 130 8.03 0.41 -10.29
C THR A 130 6.82 0.46 -9.36
N ALA A 131 5.91 -0.51 -9.48
CA ALA A 131 4.78 -0.69 -8.58
C ALA A 131 5.12 -1.72 -7.48
N ILE A 132 4.94 -1.35 -6.21
CA ILE A 132 5.31 -2.18 -5.05
C ILE A 132 4.08 -2.31 -4.16
N GLY A 133 3.43 -3.47 -4.22
CA GLY A 133 2.35 -3.81 -3.28
C GLY A 133 1.02 -3.13 -3.51
N VAL A 134 0.85 -2.41 -4.61
CA VAL A 134 -0.37 -1.66 -4.92
C VAL A 134 -1.56 -2.62 -4.96
N PRO A 135 -2.59 -2.43 -4.11
CA PRO A 135 -3.74 -3.33 -4.08
C PRO A 135 -4.43 -3.39 -5.44
N ASN A 136 -4.81 -4.61 -5.84
CA ASN A 136 -5.44 -4.87 -7.14
C ASN A 136 -4.61 -4.44 -8.37
N TYR A 137 -3.29 -4.31 -8.23
CA TYR A 137 -2.37 -4.09 -9.36
C TYR A 137 -1.15 -5.01 -9.25
N VAL A 138 -1.35 -6.30 -9.49
CA VAL A 138 -0.30 -7.32 -9.37
C VAL A 138 0.50 -7.42 -10.67
N VAL A 139 1.77 -7.02 -10.62
CA VAL A 139 2.71 -7.06 -11.76
C VAL A 139 3.12 -8.48 -12.12
N ASP A 140 3.51 -9.28 -11.13
CA ASP A 140 3.84 -10.70 -11.29
C ASP A 140 2.92 -11.54 -10.39
N PRO A 141 1.91 -12.23 -10.97
CA PRO A 141 1.00 -13.07 -10.21
C PRO A 141 1.69 -14.24 -9.48
N ASP A 142 2.85 -14.70 -9.98
CA ASP A 142 3.61 -15.80 -9.41
C ASP A 142 4.54 -15.34 -8.26
N GLU A 143 4.84 -14.04 -8.15
CA GLU A 143 5.58 -13.48 -7.03
C GLU A 143 4.68 -13.35 -5.80
N THR A 144 5.07 -13.98 -4.70
CA THR A 144 4.43 -13.75 -3.40
C THR A 144 5.04 -12.51 -2.77
N ASP A 145 4.19 -11.53 -2.49
CA ASP A 145 4.62 -10.28 -1.90
C ASP A 145 4.95 -10.46 -0.41
N ARG A 146 6.09 -9.91 0.04
CA ARG A 146 6.60 -10.17 1.40
C ARG A 146 5.71 -9.61 2.52
N GLU A 147 5.11 -8.43 2.33
CA GLU A 147 4.14 -7.91 3.29
C GLU A 147 2.92 -8.84 3.36
N HIS A 148 2.47 -9.33 2.20
CA HIS A 148 1.38 -10.29 2.14
C HIS A 148 1.71 -11.62 2.85
N GLU A 149 2.93 -12.13 2.72
CA GLU A 149 3.39 -13.31 3.47
C GLU A 149 3.33 -13.10 4.99
N LEU A 150 3.78 -11.93 5.47
CA LEU A 150 3.72 -11.59 6.89
C LEU A 150 2.26 -11.53 7.37
N ARG A 151 1.37 -10.91 6.59
CA ARG A 151 -0.05 -10.82 6.91
C ARG A 151 -0.71 -12.21 7.01
N GLN A 152 -0.42 -13.12 6.07
CA GLN A 152 -0.92 -14.50 6.13
C GLN A 152 -0.41 -15.28 7.36
N GLN A 153 0.73 -14.88 7.93
CA GLN A 153 1.35 -15.55 9.08
C GLN A 153 0.90 -14.98 10.43
N MET A 154 0.06 -13.95 10.46
CA MET A 154 -0.38 -13.30 11.71
C MET A 154 -1.23 -14.21 12.61
N GLY A 155 -1.99 -15.15 12.04
CA GLY A 155 -2.73 -16.15 12.82
C GLY A 155 -3.57 -15.56 13.96
N GLU A 156 -3.21 -15.86 15.22
CA GLU A 156 -3.93 -15.35 16.41
C GLU A 156 -3.69 -13.86 16.72
N LEU A 157 -2.73 -13.24 16.04
CA LEU A 157 -2.47 -11.80 16.18
C LEU A 157 -3.47 -10.94 15.41
N PHE A 158 -4.17 -11.49 14.42
CA PHE A 158 -5.15 -10.74 13.61
C PHE A 158 -6.34 -11.62 13.25
N GLN A 159 -7.32 -11.70 14.16
CA GLN A 159 -8.54 -12.48 13.96
C GLN A 159 -9.72 -11.57 13.67
N ARG A 160 -10.57 -11.98 12.74
CA ARG A 160 -11.85 -11.30 12.49
C ARG A 160 -12.79 -11.56 13.66
N ASP A 161 -13.29 -10.48 14.24
CA ASP A 161 -14.27 -10.48 15.32
C ASP A 161 -15.39 -9.48 15.01
N PRO A 162 -16.54 -9.95 14.50
CA PRO A 162 -17.68 -9.09 14.18
C PRO A 162 -18.26 -8.32 15.37
N ASP A 163 -17.98 -8.76 16.60
CA ASP A 163 -18.44 -8.10 17.81
C ASP A 163 -17.46 -7.01 18.29
N ALA A 164 -16.23 -6.99 17.74
CA ALA A 164 -15.24 -5.95 18.03
C ALA A 164 -15.51 -4.70 17.19
N ARG A 165 -15.31 -3.52 17.78
CA ARG A 165 -15.58 -2.23 17.11
C ARG A 165 -14.81 -2.07 15.80
N GLY A 166 -13.53 -2.46 15.78
CA GLY A 166 -12.72 -2.42 14.56
C GLY A 166 -12.78 -3.69 13.71
N GLY A 167 -13.76 -4.57 13.93
CA GLY A 167 -13.94 -5.82 13.19
C GLY A 167 -12.87 -6.89 13.43
N HIS A 168 -11.86 -6.59 14.25
CA HIS A 168 -10.70 -7.44 14.50
C HIS A 168 -10.27 -7.43 15.97
N THR A 169 -9.69 -8.54 16.42
CA THR A 169 -9.02 -8.67 17.72
C THR A 169 -7.66 -9.35 17.57
N SER A 170 -6.80 -9.12 18.57
CA SER A 170 -5.48 -9.71 18.66
C SER A 170 -5.28 -10.39 20.01
N ALA A 171 -4.67 -11.56 20.00
CA ALA A 171 -4.24 -12.24 21.23
C ALA A 171 -3.07 -11.50 21.93
N ASP A 172 -2.29 -10.72 21.20
CA ASP A 172 -1.17 -9.90 21.70
C ASP A 172 -1.03 -8.63 20.85
N PRO A 173 -1.71 -7.53 21.23
CA PRO A 173 -1.68 -6.28 20.46
C PRO A 173 -0.28 -5.69 20.25
N LEU A 174 0.66 -5.93 21.17
CA LEU A 174 2.03 -5.44 21.02
C LEU A 174 2.80 -6.27 19.99
N ALA A 175 2.71 -7.59 20.04
CA ALA A 175 3.32 -8.44 19.01
C ALA A 175 2.71 -8.18 17.62
N PHE A 176 1.40 -7.93 17.56
CA PHE A 176 0.71 -7.52 16.33
C PHE A 176 1.24 -6.18 15.79
N TYR A 177 1.39 -5.18 16.67
CA TYR A 177 2.00 -3.89 16.34
C TYR A 177 3.37 -4.06 15.70
N GLU A 178 4.29 -4.80 16.34
CA GLU A 178 5.64 -5.03 15.82
C GLU A 178 5.62 -5.66 14.41
N GLN A 179 4.70 -6.59 14.16
CA GLN A 179 4.55 -7.22 12.86
C GLN A 179 4.00 -6.26 11.80
N CYS A 180 3.08 -5.35 12.17
CA CYS A 180 2.61 -4.29 11.28
C CYS A 180 3.73 -3.31 10.93
N LEU A 181 4.59 -2.95 11.89
CA LEU A 181 5.73 -2.08 11.62
C LEU A 181 6.79 -2.80 10.76
N GLU A 182 6.98 -4.11 10.91
CA GLU A 182 7.80 -4.90 9.98
C GLU A 182 7.30 -4.81 8.53
N MET A 183 5.97 -4.89 8.33
CA MET A 183 5.35 -4.72 7.01
C MET A 183 5.67 -3.35 6.41
N VAL A 184 5.47 -2.27 7.18
CA VAL A 184 5.81 -0.89 6.76
C VAL A 184 7.29 -0.78 6.38
N MET A 185 8.19 -1.28 7.24
CA MET A 185 9.63 -1.23 7.00
C MET A 185 10.02 -1.91 5.69
N ILE A 186 9.45 -3.07 5.38
CA ILE A 186 9.73 -3.80 4.14
C ILE A 186 9.30 -3.00 2.91
N ARG A 187 8.12 -2.39 2.94
CA ARG A 187 7.62 -1.56 1.83
C ARG A 187 8.46 -0.34 1.59
N LEU A 188 8.75 0.41 2.65
CA LEU A 188 9.54 1.62 2.54
C LEU A 188 10.98 1.29 2.14
N ALA A 189 11.55 0.17 2.58
CA ALA A 189 12.86 -0.30 2.10
C ALA A 189 12.86 -0.61 0.59
N ARG A 190 11.81 -1.27 0.06
CA ARG A 190 11.66 -1.50 -1.39
C ARG A 190 11.47 -0.19 -2.14
N ALA A 191 10.67 0.74 -1.61
CA ALA A 191 10.45 2.06 -2.18
C ALA A 191 11.75 2.86 -2.30
N ARG A 192 12.55 2.88 -1.21
CA ARG A 192 13.90 3.48 -1.20
C ARG A 192 14.83 2.81 -2.20
N ARG A 193 14.77 1.48 -2.35
CA ARG A 193 15.59 0.77 -3.34
C ARG A 193 15.22 1.16 -4.77
N GLY A 194 13.93 1.34 -5.05
CA GLY A 194 13.42 1.85 -6.33
C GLY A 194 13.87 3.28 -6.58
N LEU A 195 13.69 4.17 -5.60
CA LEU A 195 14.17 5.56 -5.67
C LEU A 195 15.68 5.64 -5.96
N ARG A 196 16.49 4.92 -5.19
CA ARG A 196 17.96 4.90 -5.32
C ARG A 196 18.46 4.19 -6.56
N SER A 197 17.64 3.37 -7.24
CA SER A 197 18.07 2.73 -8.50
C SER A 197 18.16 3.74 -9.63
N ARG A 198 17.31 4.78 -9.61
CA ARG A 198 17.17 5.75 -10.72
C ARG A 198 16.79 5.08 -12.05
N GLU A 199 16.22 3.88 -11.98
CA GLU A 199 15.80 3.07 -13.14
C GLU A 199 14.33 3.33 -13.52
N SER A 200 13.57 4.03 -12.67
CA SER A 200 12.16 4.35 -12.90
C SER A 200 11.90 5.85 -12.86
N GLU A 201 10.95 6.29 -13.68
CA GLU A 201 10.35 7.63 -13.67
C GLU A 201 9.42 7.78 -12.46
N LEU A 202 8.65 6.71 -12.18
CA LEU A 202 7.68 6.61 -11.09
C LEU A 202 7.98 5.40 -10.20
N VAL A 203 8.03 5.61 -8.89
CA VAL A 203 7.98 4.53 -7.89
C VAL A 203 6.70 4.69 -7.10
N PHE A 204 5.80 3.71 -7.15
CA PHE A 204 4.57 3.72 -6.37
C PHE A 204 4.63 2.54 -5.39
N ALA A 205 4.72 2.82 -4.10
CA ALA A 205 4.74 1.80 -3.06
C ALA A 205 3.55 1.98 -2.12
N TYR A 206 2.94 0.88 -1.70
CA TYR A 206 1.82 0.87 -0.76
C TYR A 206 2.14 0.01 0.46
N THR A 207 1.60 0.38 1.63
CA THR A 207 1.58 -0.48 2.82
C THR A 207 0.27 -0.38 3.60
N SER A 208 -0.18 -1.51 4.15
CA SER A 208 -1.40 -1.63 4.98
C SER A 208 -1.13 -1.50 6.49
N GLY A 209 0.13 -1.32 6.91
CA GLY A 209 0.51 -1.49 8.31
C GLY A 209 -0.18 -0.51 9.28
N LEU A 210 -0.42 0.75 8.88
CA LEU A 210 -1.04 1.75 9.74
C LEU A 210 -2.54 1.47 9.95
N ASP A 211 -3.26 1.12 8.89
CA ASP A 211 -4.66 0.67 8.93
C ASP A 211 -4.86 -0.51 9.90
N LEU A 212 -4.02 -1.54 9.75
CA LEU A 212 -4.05 -2.72 10.61
C LEU A 212 -3.86 -2.36 12.09
N VAL A 213 -2.89 -1.50 12.42
CA VAL A 213 -2.72 -0.98 13.78
C VAL A 213 -3.97 -0.25 14.25
N GLY A 214 -4.57 0.59 13.40
CA GLY A 214 -5.80 1.31 13.70
C GLY A 214 -6.95 0.40 14.12
N HIS A 215 -7.20 -0.69 13.38
CA HIS A 215 -8.30 -1.62 13.67
C HIS A 215 -8.14 -2.40 14.99
N VAL A 216 -6.90 -2.70 15.41
CA VAL A 216 -6.65 -3.52 16.61
C VAL A 216 -6.33 -2.66 17.83
N ALA A 217 -5.56 -1.58 17.67
CA ALA A 217 -5.03 -0.78 18.75
C ALA A 217 -5.83 0.51 19.02
N TYR A 218 -7.05 0.62 18.48
CA TYR A 218 -7.91 1.80 18.66
C TYR A 218 -8.21 2.17 20.12
N ASP A 219 -8.24 1.18 21.02
CA ASP A 219 -8.46 1.39 22.46
C ASP A 219 -7.15 1.60 23.25
N GLN A 220 -6.02 1.63 22.53
CA GLN A 220 -4.66 1.85 23.05
C GLN A 220 -4.01 3.06 22.34
N PRO A 221 -4.40 4.30 22.68
CA PRO A 221 -3.90 5.51 22.01
C PRO A 221 -2.37 5.64 21.99
N GLY A 222 -1.68 5.03 22.95
CA GLY A 222 -0.21 5.00 22.97
C GLY A 222 0.41 4.20 21.82
N LEU A 223 -0.20 3.08 21.41
CA LEU A 223 0.27 2.28 20.28
C LEU A 223 -0.05 2.97 18.95
N GLN A 224 -1.24 3.55 18.82
CA GLN A 224 -1.61 4.30 17.62
C GLN A 224 -0.68 5.50 17.43
N ARG A 225 -0.43 6.28 18.49
CA ARG A 225 0.53 7.38 18.45
C ARG A 225 1.94 6.90 18.08
N ALA A 226 2.41 5.81 18.68
CA ALA A 226 3.72 5.24 18.36
C ALA A 226 3.83 4.84 16.87
N ALA A 227 2.76 4.29 16.27
CA ALA A 227 2.76 3.98 14.84
C ALA A 227 2.90 5.23 13.96
N TYR A 228 2.23 6.33 14.30
CA TYR A 228 2.38 7.61 13.59
C TYR A 228 3.78 8.20 13.77
N ASP A 229 4.33 8.18 15.00
CA ASP A 229 5.68 8.63 15.30
C ASP A 229 6.73 7.81 14.49
N GLU A 230 6.62 6.48 14.47
CA GLU A 230 7.53 5.61 13.73
C GLU A 230 7.37 5.77 12.21
N LEU A 231 6.14 5.91 11.71
CA LEU A 231 5.89 6.11 10.28
C LEU A 231 6.47 7.45 9.81
N ASP A 232 6.41 8.51 10.63
CA ASP A 232 7.09 9.78 10.34
C ASP A 232 8.59 9.60 10.19
N GLU A 233 9.24 8.88 11.11
CA GLU A 233 10.68 8.60 11.01
C GLU A 233 11.01 7.80 9.73
N LEU A 234 10.23 6.77 9.42
CA LEU A 234 10.45 5.91 8.25
C LEU A 234 10.22 6.68 6.93
N VAL A 235 9.23 7.56 6.86
CA VAL A 235 9.02 8.47 5.71
C VAL A 235 10.16 9.48 5.62
N GLY A 236 10.66 9.99 6.76
CA GLY A 236 11.86 10.81 6.82
C GLY A 236 13.09 10.13 6.20
N ASP A 237 13.20 8.82 6.38
CA ASP A 237 14.23 7.97 5.77
C ASP A 237 14.11 7.91 4.24
N VAL A 238 12.88 7.83 3.69
CA VAL A 238 12.62 7.93 2.25
C VAL A 238 12.98 9.33 1.74
N ARG A 239 12.52 10.36 2.44
CA ARG A 239 12.79 11.76 2.12
C ARG A 239 14.28 12.07 2.09
N SER A 240 15.07 11.47 2.97
CA SER A 240 16.52 11.63 3.00
C SER A 240 17.25 11.09 1.76
N ASP A 241 16.60 10.20 1.00
CA ASP A 241 17.13 9.63 -0.24
C ASP A 241 16.77 10.42 -1.49
N LEU A 242 15.87 11.41 -1.37
CA LEU A 242 15.48 12.27 -2.48
C LEU A 242 16.69 13.08 -2.96
N GLY A 243 16.89 13.06 -4.27
CA GLY A 243 17.77 13.98 -4.97
C GLY A 243 17.14 15.37 -5.03
N LYS A 244 17.96 16.37 -5.37
CA LYS A 244 17.54 17.78 -5.47
C LYS A 244 16.35 18.06 -6.38
N ASP A 245 16.13 17.19 -7.37
CA ASP A 245 15.07 17.34 -8.37
C ASP A 245 13.97 16.28 -8.18
N ASP A 246 14.10 15.35 -7.23
CA ASP A 246 13.07 14.32 -7.01
C ASP A 246 11.90 14.87 -6.18
N GLU A 247 10.73 14.26 -6.35
CA GLU A 247 9.52 14.64 -5.62
C GLU A 247 8.93 13.44 -4.88
N LEU A 248 8.25 13.71 -3.77
CA LEU A 248 7.54 12.73 -2.95
C LEU A 248 6.08 13.18 -2.73
N LEU A 249 5.16 12.26 -2.97
CA LEU A 249 3.73 12.36 -2.65
C LEU A 249 3.35 11.22 -1.69
N LEU A 250 2.76 11.57 -0.55
CA LEU A 250 2.05 10.65 0.32
C LEU A 250 0.57 10.69 -0.04
N VAL A 251 -0.08 9.53 -0.07
CA VAL A 251 -1.52 9.40 -0.30
C VAL A 251 -2.08 8.33 0.62
N SER A 252 -3.22 8.61 1.24
CA SER A 252 -4.12 7.58 1.78
C SER A 252 -5.40 7.51 0.95
N ASP A 253 -6.04 6.37 1.02
CA ASP A 253 -7.38 6.09 0.51
C ASP A 253 -8.47 6.55 1.48
N HIS A 254 -8.22 6.48 2.78
CA HIS A 254 -9.06 6.99 3.85
C HIS A 254 -8.22 7.27 5.11
N GLY A 255 -8.86 7.68 6.20
CA GLY A 255 -8.31 7.69 7.55
C GLY A 255 -8.96 6.61 8.42
N LEU A 256 -8.58 6.56 9.69
CA LEU A 256 -9.13 5.61 10.66
C LEU A 256 -9.05 6.18 12.07
N GLN A 257 -10.21 6.26 12.72
CA GLN A 257 -10.36 6.71 14.10
C GLN A 257 -11.24 5.73 14.89
N ASP A 258 -10.92 5.52 16.16
CA ASP A 258 -11.65 4.59 17.04
C ASP A 258 -11.90 3.18 16.44
N GLY A 259 -11.00 2.71 15.57
CA GLY A 259 -11.05 1.38 14.95
C GLY A 259 -11.89 1.31 13.68
N VAL A 260 -12.50 2.41 13.24
CA VAL A 260 -13.37 2.47 12.06
C VAL A 260 -12.83 3.47 11.04
N HIS A 261 -13.08 3.20 9.75
CA HIS A 261 -12.65 4.09 8.67
C HIS A 261 -13.33 5.46 8.78
N THR A 262 -12.60 6.52 8.47
CA THR A 262 -13.15 7.87 8.35
C THR A 262 -13.45 8.19 6.89
N HIS A 263 -14.36 9.13 6.65
CA HIS A 263 -14.75 9.56 5.29
C HIS A 263 -13.84 10.68 4.74
N GLU A 264 -12.63 10.75 5.24
CA GLU A 264 -11.58 11.67 4.79
C GLU A 264 -10.34 10.86 4.46
N ALA A 265 -9.55 11.33 3.51
CA ALA A 265 -8.22 10.81 3.24
C ALA A 265 -7.22 11.96 3.31
N MET A 266 -5.94 11.65 3.18
CA MET A 266 -4.86 12.63 3.30
C MET A 266 -3.91 12.54 2.12
N VAL A 267 -3.46 13.70 1.66
CA VAL A 267 -2.29 13.82 0.78
C VAL A 267 -1.27 14.78 1.39
N ALA A 268 0.01 14.50 1.18
CA ALA A 268 1.09 15.38 1.54
C ALA A 268 2.22 15.31 0.51
N ALA A 269 2.91 16.41 0.25
CA ALA A 269 3.96 16.44 -0.76
C ALA A 269 5.14 17.36 -0.43
N THR A 270 6.27 17.09 -1.09
CA THR A 270 7.47 17.95 -1.07
C THR A 270 7.29 19.27 -1.80
N ASP A 271 6.31 19.35 -2.71
CA ASP A 271 5.91 20.56 -3.41
C ASP A 271 4.39 20.80 -3.26
N GLU A 272 4.01 21.99 -2.80
CA GLU A 272 2.61 22.41 -2.62
C GLU A 272 1.76 22.26 -3.89
N ARG A 273 2.38 22.39 -5.07
CA ARG A 273 1.68 22.26 -6.35
C ARG A 273 1.12 20.86 -6.58
N LEU A 274 1.74 19.82 -6.00
CA LEU A 274 1.30 18.43 -6.17
C LEU A 274 -0.03 18.15 -5.47
N VAL A 275 -0.33 18.87 -4.39
CA VAL A 275 -1.55 18.68 -3.59
C VAL A 275 -2.59 19.80 -3.83
N ALA A 276 -2.25 20.82 -4.61
CA ALA A 276 -3.11 21.99 -4.83
C ALA A 276 -4.43 21.64 -5.53
N ASP A 277 -4.40 20.70 -6.46
CA ASP A 277 -5.54 20.32 -7.30
C ASP A 277 -6.09 18.92 -6.97
N ILE A 278 -5.75 18.36 -5.79
CA ILE A 278 -6.32 17.11 -5.28
C ILE A 278 -7.39 17.44 -4.25
N ASP A 279 -8.67 17.28 -4.60
CA ASP A 279 -9.80 17.47 -3.70
C ASP A 279 -10.44 16.13 -3.26
N SER A 280 -10.17 15.06 -4.00
CA SER A 280 -10.67 13.70 -3.77
C SER A 280 -9.66 12.64 -4.22
N VAL A 281 -9.81 11.40 -3.72
CA VAL A 281 -9.04 10.22 -4.16
C VAL A 281 -9.04 9.98 -5.68
N THR A 282 -10.08 10.45 -6.39
CA THR A 282 -10.17 10.39 -7.86
C THR A 282 -9.22 11.33 -8.59
N ASP A 283 -8.77 12.40 -7.92
CA ASP A 283 -7.93 13.43 -8.52
C ASP A 283 -6.44 13.06 -8.47
N VAL A 284 -6.07 12.07 -7.65
CA VAL A 284 -4.68 11.67 -7.38
C VAL A 284 -3.97 11.25 -8.66
N ARG A 285 -4.60 10.43 -9.51
CA ARG A 285 -4.04 10.07 -10.82
C ARG A 285 -3.67 11.30 -11.64
N GLY A 286 -4.59 12.26 -11.74
CA GLY A 286 -4.41 13.46 -12.55
C GLY A 286 -3.23 14.31 -12.05
N ALA A 287 -3.07 14.44 -10.74
CA ALA A 287 -1.93 15.11 -10.14
C ALA A 287 -0.61 14.39 -10.45
N ILE A 288 -0.60 13.05 -10.38
CA ILE A 288 0.58 12.24 -10.69
C ILE A 288 1.01 12.39 -12.15
N GLU A 289 0.06 12.25 -13.08
CA GLU A 289 0.32 12.39 -14.52
C GLU A 289 0.78 13.80 -14.87
N MET A 290 0.20 14.83 -14.24
CA MET A 290 0.59 16.21 -14.46
C MET A 290 2.04 16.48 -14.06
N GLU A 291 2.51 15.94 -12.93
CA GLU A 291 3.91 16.10 -12.53
C GLU A 291 4.85 15.39 -13.50
N LEU A 292 4.54 14.13 -13.82
CA LEU A 292 5.36 13.31 -14.71
C LEU A 292 5.46 13.88 -16.14
N ASP A 293 4.43 14.59 -16.60
CA ASP A 293 4.43 15.24 -17.92
C ASP A 293 5.09 16.63 -17.90
N ARG A 294 5.17 17.27 -16.73
CA ARG A 294 5.73 18.62 -16.55
C ARG A 294 7.25 18.63 -16.57
N VAL A 295 7.89 17.59 -16.04
CA VAL A 295 9.35 17.50 -15.90
C VAL A 295 9.88 16.24 -16.59
N ASP A 296 11.15 16.26 -17.00
CA ASP A 296 11.78 15.07 -17.62
C ASP A 296 12.21 14.08 -16.53
N HIS A 297 11.39 13.07 -16.27
CA HIS A 297 11.63 12.04 -15.25
C HIS A 297 12.53 10.88 -15.72
N ARG A 298 13.23 11.02 -16.86
CA ARG A 298 13.97 9.92 -17.49
C ARG A 298 14.86 9.13 -16.52
N PRO A 299 14.85 7.79 -16.62
CA PRO A 299 15.80 6.96 -15.91
C PRO A 299 17.24 7.29 -16.30
N GLU A 300 18.07 7.58 -15.30
CA GLU A 300 19.51 7.80 -15.48
C GLU A 300 20.33 6.55 -15.14
N GLY A 301 19.70 5.58 -14.48
CA GLY A 301 20.34 4.38 -13.96
C GLY A 301 21.26 4.70 -12.78
N ARG A 302 21.70 3.64 -12.11
CA ARG A 302 22.55 3.77 -10.93
C ARG A 302 24.00 4.02 -11.34
N VAL A 303 24.57 5.13 -10.88
CA VAL A 303 26.00 5.41 -11.08
C VAL A 303 26.80 4.67 -10.01
N PHE A 304 27.56 3.66 -10.43
CA PHE A 304 28.62 3.08 -9.60
C PHE A 304 29.96 3.67 -10.04
N GLU A 305 30.84 3.98 -9.09
CA GLU A 305 32.24 4.27 -9.43
C GLU A 305 32.85 3.03 -10.08
N GLU A 306 33.45 3.18 -11.27
CA GLU A 306 34.18 2.10 -11.92
C GLU A 306 35.34 1.69 -11.02
N ARG A 307 35.38 0.40 -10.63
CA ARG A 307 36.51 -0.17 -9.88
C ARG A 307 37.69 -0.40 -10.83
N ASP A 308 38.88 0.00 -10.40
CA ASP A 308 40.13 -0.38 -11.06
C ASP A 308 40.33 -1.90 -10.98
N ASP A 309 40.69 -2.54 -12.10
CA ASP A 309 40.90 -4.00 -12.19
C ASP A 309 41.94 -4.52 -11.18
N ALA A 310 42.88 -3.67 -10.76
CA ALA A 310 43.92 -4.02 -9.80
C ALA A 310 43.37 -4.35 -8.40
N ASP A 311 42.28 -3.71 -7.97
CA ASP A 311 41.66 -3.99 -6.67
C ASP A 311 40.88 -5.30 -6.68
N SER A 312 40.37 -5.72 -7.84
CA SER A 312 39.61 -6.96 -7.98
C SER A 312 40.49 -8.21 -7.82
N GLU A 313 41.72 -8.16 -8.33
CA GLU A 313 42.70 -9.26 -8.18
C GLU A 313 43.14 -9.42 -6.71
N ALA A 314 43.37 -8.30 -6.01
CA ALA A 314 43.76 -8.31 -4.60
C ALA A 314 42.64 -8.84 -3.69
N VAL A 315 41.39 -8.48 -3.97
CA VAL A 315 40.22 -9.03 -3.25
C VAL A 315 40.06 -10.52 -3.53
N ARG A 316 40.30 -10.96 -4.77
CA ARG A 316 40.26 -12.39 -5.13
C ARG A 316 41.30 -13.19 -4.33
N GLU A 317 42.56 -12.73 -4.31
CA GLU A 317 43.65 -13.36 -3.57
C GLU A 317 43.34 -13.40 -2.06
N GLN A 318 42.80 -12.32 -1.50
CA GLN A 318 42.38 -12.28 -0.09
C GLN A 318 41.25 -13.27 0.22
N LEU A 319 40.27 -13.43 -0.67
CA LEU A 319 39.17 -14.39 -0.48
C LEU A 319 39.66 -15.85 -0.59
N GLU A 320 40.63 -16.14 -1.46
CA GLU A 320 41.32 -17.43 -1.53
C GLU A 320 42.13 -17.71 -0.26
N ASP A 321 42.89 -16.74 0.24
CA ASP A 321 43.67 -16.86 1.49
C ASP A 321 42.78 -17.09 2.73
N LEU A 322 41.57 -16.53 2.71
CA LEU A 322 40.56 -16.73 3.76
C LEU A 322 39.75 -18.03 3.57
N GLY A 323 39.95 -18.77 2.46
CA GLY A 323 39.29 -20.04 2.17
C GLY A 323 37.82 -19.92 1.76
N TYR A 324 37.40 -18.75 1.26
CA TYR A 324 36.07 -18.56 0.68
C TYR A 324 35.97 -19.01 -0.78
N MET A 325 37.13 -19.22 -1.46
CA MET A 325 37.28 -19.79 -2.80
C MET A 325 38.36 -20.87 -2.77
#